data_AF-A0A662UKI1-F1
#
_entry.id   AF-A0A662UKI1-F1
#
_cell.length_a   1.000
_cell.length_b   1.000
_cell.length_c   1.000
_cell.angle_alpha   90.00
_cell.angle_beta   90.00
_cell.angle_gamma   90.00
#
_symmetry.space_group_name_H-M   'P 1'
#
loop_
_entity.id
_entity.type
_entity.pdbx_description
1 polymer ?
#
loop_
_entity_poly.entity_id
_entity_poly.type
_entity_poly.pdbx_seq_one_letter_code
_entity_poly.pdbx_strand_id
1 'polypeptide(L)'
;MATDLRRELEEHGWRIRYVPHNVIEDHNACYRVVYRGRIIYPPAADRLGIPLNEIWLSEKLRRYEENVLFHEFREIQYRYQGYGVEEAHLRARIDEALRFCNDSKWMRYFEEFPDYSVPLRCLKKLCSEIERGTKDIEALYNLLKTCIGD
;
A
#
# COMPACT_ATOMS: atom_id res chain seq x y z
N MET A 1 -2.51 -8.61 19.23
CA MET A 1 -3.14 -9.70 18.46
C MET A 1 -2.82 -9.45 17.00
N ALA A 2 -2.34 -10.45 16.26
CA ALA A 2 -2.11 -10.31 14.82
C ALA A 2 -3.46 -10.15 14.10
N THR A 3 -3.57 -9.16 13.22
CA THR A 3 -4.75 -9.02 12.34
C THR A 3 -4.90 -10.26 11.48
N ASP A 4 -6.11 -10.52 10.95
CA ASP A 4 -6.32 -11.62 10.01
C ASP A 4 -5.40 -11.47 8.78
N LEU A 5 -5.20 -10.23 8.32
CA LEU A 5 -4.28 -9.93 7.23
C LEU A 5 -2.82 -10.30 7.57
N ARG A 6 -2.32 -9.91 8.75
CA ARG A 6 -0.94 -10.24 9.13
C ARG A 6 -0.72 -11.76 9.12
N ARG A 7 -1.70 -12.53 9.59
CA ARG A 7 -1.65 -14.00 9.54
C ARG A 7 -1.63 -14.52 8.10
N GLU A 8 -2.49 -13.98 7.22
CA GLU A 8 -2.49 -14.33 5.79
C GLU A 8 -1.11 -14.06 5.14
N LEU A 9 -0.47 -12.94 5.45
CA LEU A 9 0.87 -12.63 4.92
C LEU A 9 1.95 -13.57 5.48
N GLU A 10 1.86 -13.92 6.76
CA GLU A 10 2.78 -14.89 7.39
C GLU A 10 2.56 -16.32 6.85
N GLU A 11 1.34 -16.69 6.47
CA GLU A 11 1.02 -17.96 5.78
C GLU A 11 1.62 -18.05 4.37
N HIS A 12 1.84 -16.90 3.71
CA HIS A 12 2.66 -16.83 2.50
C HIS A 12 4.17 -17.02 2.77
N GLY A 13 4.58 -17.19 4.03
CA GLY A 13 5.96 -17.32 4.45
C GLY A 13 6.70 -15.99 4.56
N TRP A 14 5.98 -14.86 4.57
CA TRP A 14 6.58 -13.53 4.64
C TRP A 14 6.77 -13.08 6.07
N ARG A 15 7.93 -12.49 6.36
CA ARG A 15 8.23 -11.91 7.66
C ARG A 15 7.98 -10.41 7.63
N ILE A 16 7.05 -9.95 8.47
CA ILE A 16 6.81 -8.53 8.69
C ILE A 16 7.80 -8.00 9.72
N ARG A 17 8.68 -7.08 9.31
CA ARG A 17 9.70 -6.47 10.16
C ARG A 17 9.44 -4.98 10.35
N TYR A 18 9.58 -4.54 11.59
CA TYR A 18 9.63 -3.11 11.89
C TYR A 18 11.08 -2.67 11.94
N VAL A 19 11.40 -1.65 11.16
CA VAL A 19 12.75 -1.07 11.09
C VAL A 19 12.71 0.41 11.50
N PRO A 20 13.79 0.94 12.11
CA PRO A 20 13.92 2.36 12.33
C PRO A 20 13.69 3.16 11.04
N HIS A 21 12.97 4.29 11.13
CA HIS A 21 12.58 5.04 9.93
C HIS A 21 13.79 5.49 9.09
N ASN A 22 14.91 5.82 9.73
CA ASN A 22 16.15 6.18 9.04
C ASN A 22 16.79 5.03 8.24
N VAL A 23 16.41 3.77 8.49
CA VAL A 23 16.90 2.61 7.72
C VAL A 23 16.11 2.42 6.43
N ILE A 24 14.82 2.76 6.44
CA ILE A 24 13.92 2.68 5.28
C ILE A 24 13.78 4.03 4.55
N GLU A 25 14.48 5.05 5.06
CA GLU A 25 14.67 6.38 4.48
C GLU A 25 13.35 7.05 4.07
N ASP A 26 13.20 7.35 2.78
CA ASP A 26 12.06 8.04 2.18
C ASP A 26 10.83 7.14 2.00
N HIS A 27 10.90 5.88 2.47
CA HIS A 27 9.83 4.91 2.31
C HIS A 27 9.10 4.63 3.63
N ASN A 28 7.78 4.52 3.54
CA ASN A 28 6.92 4.11 4.66
C ASN A 28 7.00 2.59 4.90
N ALA A 29 6.98 1.83 3.81
CA ALA A 29 7.18 0.39 3.78
C ALA A 29 7.82 -0.03 2.45
N CYS A 30 8.41 -1.21 2.43
CA CYS A 30 9.04 -1.79 1.25
C CYS A 30 9.14 -3.31 1.41
N TYR A 31 9.16 -4.06 0.31
CA TYR A 31 9.08 -5.52 0.34
C TYR A 31 10.02 -6.19 -0.66
N ARG A 32 10.42 -7.42 -0.34
CA ARG A 32 10.95 -8.38 -1.31
C ARG A 32 10.41 -9.75 -0.98
N VAL A 33 9.50 -10.26 -1.82
CA VAL A 33 8.75 -11.49 -1.49
C VAL A 33 8.66 -12.44 -2.67
N VAL A 34 8.53 -13.74 -2.38
CA VAL A 34 8.05 -14.73 -3.35
C VAL A 34 6.53 -14.79 -3.25
N TYR A 35 5.84 -14.44 -4.34
CA TYR A 35 4.40 -14.61 -4.47
C TYR A 35 4.11 -15.52 -5.66
N ARG A 36 3.43 -16.64 -5.41
CA ARG A 36 3.06 -17.64 -6.44
C ARG A 36 4.24 -18.04 -7.34
N GLY A 37 5.41 -18.29 -6.72
CA GLY A 37 6.62 -18.72 -7.41
C GLY A 37 7.42 -17.63 -8.13
N ARG A 38 6.98 -16.35 -8.07
CA ARG A 38 7.69 -15.21 -8.65
C ARG A 38 8.25 -14.30 -7.55
N ILE A 39 9.45 -13.77 -7.76
CA ILE A 39 10.04 -12.77 -6.87
C ILE A 39 9.48 -11.40 -7.26
N ILE A 40 8.84 -10.71 -6.31
CA ILE A 40 8.20 -9.41 -6.53
C ILE A 40 8.79 -8.41 -5.52
N TYR A 41 9.27 -7.29 -6.03
CA TYR A 41 9.84 -6.20 -5.25
C TYR A 41 9.87 -4.90 -6.09
N PRO A 42 9.82 -3.72 -5.45
CA PRO A 42 10.11 -2.46 -6.10
C PRO A 42 11.65 -2.22 -6.14
N PRO A 43 12.16 -1.36 -7.05
CA PRO A 43 13.60 -1.07 -7.14
C PRO A 43 14.26 -0.59 -5.83
N ALA A 44 13.49 0.03 -4.94
CA ALA A 44 13.96 0.45 -3.63
C ALA A 44 14.48 -0.72 -2.77
N ALA A 45 13.91 -1.92 -2.92
CA ALA A 45 14.32 -3.09 -2.14
C ALA A 45 15.76 -3.54 -2.44
N ASP A 46 16.28 -3.25 -3.64
CA ASP A 46 17.69 -3.49 -3.99
C ASP A 46 18.62 -2.57 -3.20
N ARG A 47 18.30 -1.27 -3.17
CA ARG A 47 19.09 -0.27 -2.43
C ARG A 47 19.06 -0.52 -0.93
N LEU A 48 17.89 -0.88 -0.40
CA LEU A 48 17.67 -1.16 1.02
C LEU A 48 18.20 -2.55 1.44
N GLY A 49 18.61 -3.40 0.49
CA GLY A 49 19.12 -4.73 0.79
C GLY A 49 18.10 -5.65 1.46
N ILE A 50 16.81 -5.50 1.16
CA ILE A 50 15.73 -6.24 1.84
C ILE A 50 15.89 -7.75 1.58
N PRO A 51 15.97 -8.61 2.62
CA PRO A 51 16.05 -10.05 2.43
C PRO A 51 14.82 -10.63 1.74
N LEU A 52 14.98 -11.78 1.07
CA LEU A 52 13.86 -12.47 0.45
C LEU A 52 12.82 -12.91 1.50
N ASN A 53 11.54 -12.75 1.14
CA ASN A 53 10.37 -12.99 1.98
C ASN A 53 10.27 -12.07 3.20
N GLU A 54 10.66 -10.80 3.04
CA GLU A 54 10.47 -9.79 4.07
C GLU A 54 9.69 -8.58 3.56
N ILE A 55 8.84 -8.05 4.43
CA ILE A 55 8.16 -6.78 4.28
C ILE A 55 8.61 -5.90 5.43
N TRP A 56 9.31 -4.82 5.13
CA TRP A 56 9.81 -3.87 6.11
C TRP A 56 8.84 -2.70 6.22
N LEU A 57 8.45 -2.37 7.44
CA LEU A 57 7.62 -1.22 7.79
C LEU A 57 8.46 -0.30 8.67
N SER A 58 8.31 1.01 8.48
CA SER A 58 8.81 1.96 9.46
C SER A 58 8.19 1.70 10.84
N GLU A 59 8.99 1.71 11.90
CA GLU A 59 8.51 1.57 13.28
C GLU A 59 7.47 2.63 13.67
N LYS A 60 7.50 3.80 13.02
CA LYS A 60 6.52 4.88 13.22
C LYS A 60 5.11 4.48 12.77
N LEU A 61 5.00 3.48 11.90
CA LEU A 61 3.74 3.02 11.31
C LEU A 61 3.10 1.85 12.07
N ARG A 62 3.64 1.42 13.21
CA ARG A 62 3.08 0.32 14.03
C ARG A 62 1.58 0.45 14.26
N ARG A 63 1.09 1.67 14.55
CA ARG A 63 -0.34 1.92 14.75
C ARG A 63 -1.18 1.78 13.47
N TYR A 64 -0.58 1.94 12.30
CA TYR A 64 -1.20 1.84 10.98
C TYR A 64 -0.88 0.52 10.24
N GLU A 65 -0.35 -0.49 10.96
CA GLU A 65 0.11 -1.75 10.37
C GLU A 65 -0.90 -2.35 9.38
N GLU A 66 -2.18 -2.45 9.76
CA GLU A 66 -3.19 -3.04 8.90
C GLU A 66 -3.35 -2.29 7.57
N ASN A 67 -3.37 -0.96 7.61
CA ASN A 67 -3.52 -0.13 6.41
C ASN A 67 -2.31 -0.32 5.48
N VAL A 68 -1.10 -0.26 6.05
CA VAL A 68 0.14 -0.40 5.31
C VAL A 68 0.30 -1.81 4.74
N LEU A 69 0.07 -2.85 5.54
CA LEU A 69 0.14 -4.23 5.06
C LEU A 69 -0.90 -4.53 3.98
N PHE A 70 -2.09 -3.93 4.08
CA PHE A 70 -3.11 -4.10 3.06
C PHE A 70 -2.65 -3.49 1.74
N HIS A 71 -2.10 -2.28 1.79
CA HIS A 71 -1.49 -1.63 0.63
C HIS A 71 -0.43 -2.53 -0.03
N GLU A 72 0.59 -2.94 0.73
CA GLU A 72 1.69 -3.75 0.20
C GLU A 72 1.17 -5.05 -0.43
N PHE A 73 0.21 -5.71 0.22
CA PHE A 73 -0.35 -6.96 -0.29
C PHE A 73 -1.07 -6.77 -1.63
N ARG A 74 -1.91 -5.73 -1.75
CA ARG A 74 -2.62 -5.42 -2.99
C ARG A 74 -1.64 -5.03 -4.10
N GLU A 75 -0.62 -4.25 -3.79
CA GLU A 75 0.42 -3.89 -4.76
C GLU A 75 1.13 -5.14 -5.27
N ILE A 76 1.59 -6.04 -4.37
CA ILE A 76 2.21 -7.32 -4.75
C ILE A 76 1.31 -8.14 -5.69
N GLN A 77 0.01 -8.20 -5.40
CA GLN A 77 -0.97 -8.91 -6.23
C GLN A 77 -1.10 -8.30 -7.63
N TYR A 78 -1.16 -6.98 -7.77
CA TYR A 78 -1.18 -6.32 -9.08
C TYR A 78 0.14 -6.46 -9.83
N ARG A 79 1.27 -6.33 -9.15
CA ARG A 79 2.60 -6.57 -9.73
C ARG A 79 2.71 -8.00 -10.28
N TYR A 80 2.15 -9.00 -9.57
CA TYR A 80 2.08 -10.38 -10.06
C TYR A 80 1.26 -10.53 -11.34
N GLN A 81 0.16 -9.76 -11.47
CA GLN A 81 -0.71 -9.74 -12.64
C GLN A 81 -0.05 -9.08 -13.86
N GLY A 82 1.10 -8.43 -13.69
CA GLY A 82 1.88 -7.82 -14.78
C GLY A 82 1.83 -6.30 -14.82
N TYR A 83 1.15 -5.65 -13.88
CA TYR A 83 1.10 -4.19 -13.81
C TYR A 83 2.45 -3.58 -13.46
N GLY A 84 2.73 -2.40 -14.02
CA GLY A 84 3.89 -1.57 -13.67
C GLY A 84 3.87 -1.12 -12.21
N VAL A 85 4.98 -0.55 -11.71
CA VAL A 85 5.07 -0.11 -10.30
C VAL A 85 4.01 0.97 -10.02
N GLU A 86 3.97 2.01 -10.84
CA GLU A 86 3.02 3.12 -10.67
C GLU A 86 1.56 2.66 -10.77
N GLU A 87 1.24 1.84 -11.78
CA GLU A 87 -0.13 1.38 -11.96
C GLU A 87 -0.58 0.44 -10.83
N ALA A 88 0.28 -0.49 -10.40
CA ALA A 88 -0.01 -1.36 -9.27
C ALA A 88 -0.22 -0.56 -7.98
N HIS A 89 0.59 0.48 -7.76
CA HIS A 89 0.50 1.36 -6.61
C HIS A 89 -0.86 2.09 -6.56
N LEU A 90 -1.26 2.70 -7.68
CA LEU A 90 -2.54 3.41 -7.77
C LEU A 90 -3.73 2.46 -7.57
N ARG A 91 -3.68 1.25 -8.14
CA ARG A 91 -4.73 0.24 -7.95
C ARG A 91 -4.80 -0.25 -6.50
N ALA A 92 -3.66 -0.45 -5.84
CA ALA A 92 -3.62 -0.78 -4.42
C ALA A 92 -4.23 0.34 -3.55
N ARG A 93 -3.98 1.60 -3.89
CA ARG A 93 -4.55 2.77 -3.20
C ARG A 93 -6.07 2.86 -3.38
N ILE A 94 -6.60 2.48 -4.54
CA ILE A 94 -8.05 2.37 -4.78
C ILE A 94 -8.66 1.27 -3.92
N ASP A 95 -8.02 0.11 -3.84
CA ASP A 95 -8.48 -0.99 -2.97
C ASP A 95 -8.48 -0.56 -1.49
N GLU A 96 -7.47 0.20 -1.05
CA GLU A 96 -7.46 0.79 0.29
C GLU A 96 -8.65 1.72 0.50
N ALA A 97 -8.94 2.62 -0.44
CA ALA A 97 -10.06 3.53 -0.34
C ALA A 97 -11.40 2.77 -0.26
N LEU A 98 -11.59 1.77 -1.12
CA LEU A 98 -12.77 0.89 -1.10
C LEU A 98 -12.96 0.19 0.25
N ARG A 99 -11.86 -0.14 0.95
CA ARG A 99 -11.89 -0.78 2.26
C ARG A 99 -12.02 0.19 3.43
N PHE A 100 -11.36 1.35 3.37
CA PHE A 100 -11.05 2.18 4.54
C PHE A 100 -11.57 3.62 4.47
N CYS A 101 -12.30 4.05 3.43
CA CYS A 101 -12.81 5.43 3.37
C CYS A 101 -13.64 5.85 4.59
N ASN A 102 -14.40 4.92 5.18
CA ASN A 102 -15.19 5.16 6.39
C ASN A 102 -14.37 5.07 7.69
N ASP A 103 -13.07 4.75 7.62
CA ASP A 103 -12.17 4.67 8.76
C ASP A 103 -11.33 5.96 8.88
N SER A 104 -11.68 6.78 9.87
CA SER A 104 -10.92 8.00 10.21
C SER A 104 -9.43 7.75 10.48
N LYS A 105 -9.05 6.53 10.89
CA LYS A 105 -7.66 6.16 11.13
C LYS A 105 -6.85 6.14 9.83
N TRP A 106 -7.43 5.72 8.72
CA TRP A 106 -6.78 5.70 7.42
C TRP A 106 -6.55 7.12 6.89
N MET A 107 -7.49 8.04 7.09
CA MET A 107 -7.26 9.45 6.76
C MET A 107 -6.14 10.08 7.61
N ARG A 108 -6.13 9.81 8.92
CA ARG A 108 -5.05 10.28 9.81
C ARG A 108 -3.67 9.74 9.40
N TYR A 109 -3.61 8.52 8.86
CA TYR A 109 -2.35 7.96 8.36
C TYR A 109 -1.72 8.88 7.30
N PHE A 110 -2.47 9.33 6.30
CA PHE A 110 -1.93 10.22 5.25
C PHE A 110 -1.74 11.67 5.69
N GLU A 111 -2.42 12.12 6.74
CA GLU A 111 -2.14 13.42 7.35
C GLU A 111 -0.77 13.44 8.04
N GLU A 112 -0.41 12.34 8.70
CA GLU A 112 0.86 12.20 9.42
C GLU A 112 2.02 11.72 8.53
N PHE A 113 1.72 10.87 7.54
CA PHE A 113 2.68 10.25 6.62
C PHE A 113 2.20 10.42 5.17
N PRO A 114 2.37 11.62 4.59
CA PRO A 114 1.90 11.91 3.24
C PRO A 114 2.50 10.96 2.20
N ASP A 115 1.65 10.51 1.28
CA ASP A 115 2.08 9.84 0.06
C ASP A 115 2.32 10.90 -1.03
N TYR A 116 3.55 10.97 -1.52
CA TYR A 116 3.93 11.93 -2.56
C TYR A 116 3.39 11.56 -3.94
N SER A 117 3.01 10.29 -4.16
CA SER A 117 2.43 9.84 -5.44
C SER A 117 0.91 10.06 -5.51
N VAL A 118 0.23 10.05 -4.36
CA VAL A 118 -1.22 10.26 -4.28
C VAL A 118 -1.55 11.28 -3.18
N PRO A 119 -1.75 12.57 -3.53
CA PRO A 119 -2.06 13.60 -2.55
C PRO A 119 -3.34 13.31 -1.75
N LEU A 120 -3.35 13.67 -0.46
CA LEU A 120 -4.51 13.49 0.43
C LEU A 120 -5.81 14.10 -0.14
N ARG A 121 -5.75 15.22 -0.86
CA ARG A 121 -6.93 15.82 -1.52
C ARG A 121 -7.57 14.86 -2.53
N CYS A 122 -6.78 14.05 -3.21
CA CYS A 122 -7.25 13.09 -4.19
C CYS A 122 -7.85 11.85 -3.53
N LEU A 123 -7.27 11.40 -2.41
CA LEU A 123 -7.89 10.35 -1.59
C LEU A 123 -9.25 10.78 -1.04
N LYS A 124 -9.38 12.03 -0.57
CA LYS A 124 -10.67 12.59 -0.13
C LYS A 124 -11.70 12.64 -1.26
N LYS A 125 -11.28 13.04 -2.47
CA LYS A 125 -12.15 13.01 -3.67
C LYS A 125 -12.59 11.59 -4.01
N LEU A 126 -11.66 10.63 -3.96
CA LEU A 126 -11.93 9.21 -4.21
C LEU A 126 -12.96 8.65 -3.21
N CYS A 127 -12.82 8.95 -1.92
CA CYS A 127 -13.79 8.54 -0.91
C CYS A 127 -15.16 9.13 -1.12
N SER A 128 -15.25 10.41 -1.50
CA SER A 128 -16.55 11.03 -1.80
C SER A 128 -17.27 10.33 -2.96
N GLU A 129 -16.55 9.89 -3.99
CA GLU A 129 -17.13 9.13 -5.10
C GLU A 129 -17.55 7.71 -4.70
N ILE A 130 -16.79 7.05 -3.82
CA ILE A 130 -17.14 5.74 -3.28
C ILE A 130 -18.39 5.82 -2.39
N GLU A 131 -18.50 6.86 -1.56
CA GLU A 131 -19.69 7.14 -0.75
C GLU A 131 -20.94 7.41 -1.59
N ARG A 132 -20.77 8.00 -2.80
CA ARG A 132 -21.85 8.15 -3.79
C ARG A 132 -22.24 6.85 -4.50
N GLY A 133 -21.53 5.76 -4.23
CA GLY A 133 -21.86 4.41 -4.70
C GLY A 133 -20.95 3.87 -5.81
N THR A 134 -19.95 4.62 -6.26
CA THR A 134 -19.02 4.15 -7.30
C THR A 134 -18.09 3.08 -6.73
N LYS A 135 -18.12 1.87 -7.33
CA LYS A 135 -17.22 0.75 -6.98
C LYS A 135 -16.45 0.20 -8.19
N ASP A 136 -16.66 0.79 -9.35
CA ASP A 136 -15.96 0.39 -10.57
C ASP A 136 -14.50 0.84 -10.50
N ILE A 137 -13.57 -0.12 -10.52
CA ILE A 137 -12.14 0.15 -10.31
C ILE A 137 -11.58 1.04 -11.44
N GLU A 138 -12.03 0.87 -12.68
CA GLU A 138 -11.53 1.65 -13.81
C GLU A 138 -12.03 3.10 -13.75
N ALA A 139 -13.28 3.33 -13.37
CA ALA A 139 -13.81 4.67 -13.11
C ALA A 139 -13.04 5.38 -11.99
N LEU A 140 -12.80 4.66 -10.88
CA LEU A 140 -12.04 5.17 -9.74
C LEU A 140 -10.57 5.44 -10.10
N TYR A 141 -9.96 4.59 -10.93
CA TYR A 141 -8.61 4.77 -11.44
C TYR A 141 -8.48 6.02 -12.30
N ASN A 142 -9.40 6.21 -13.25
CA ASN A 142 -9.42 7.42 -14.07
C ASN A 142 -9.61 8.68 -13.24
N LEU A 143 -10.54 8.66 -12.27
CA LEU A 143 -10.76 9.78 -11.34
C LEU A 143 -9.48 10.13 -10.57
N LEU A 144 -8.81 9.12 -10.01
CA LEU A 144 -7.60 9.29 -9.23
C LEU A 144 -6.47 9.87 -10.11
N LYS A 145 -6.27 9.29 -11.29
CA LYS A 145 -5.23 9.73 -12.23
C LYS A 145 -5.45 11.16 -12.70
N THR A 146 -6.68 11.56 -13.00
CA THR A 146 -7.01 12.96 -13.33
C THR A 146 -6.69 13.88 -12.16
N CYS A 147 -7.09 13.53 -10.93
CA CYS A 147 -6.83 14.37 -9.75
C CYS A 147 -5.33 14.56 -9.46
N ILE A 148 -4.51 13.54 -9.72
CA ILE A 148 -3.05 13.63 -9.53
C ILE A 148 -2.42 14.58 -10.56
N GLY A 149 -2.97 14.64 -11.77
CA GLY A 149 -2.47 15.53 -12.85
C GLY A 149 -2.95 16.98 -12.78
N ASP A 150 -4.01 17.27 -12.01
CA ASP A 150 -4.59 18.61 -11.78
C ASP A 150 -3.78 19.44 -10.76
#